data_AF-A0A969CJP1-F1
#
_entry.id   AF-A0A969CJP1-F1
#
_cell.length_a   1.000
_cell.length_b   1.000
_cell.length_c   1.000
_cell.angle_alpha   90.00
_cell.angle_beta   90.00
_cell.angle_gamma   90.00
#
_symmetry.space_group_name_H-M   'P 1'
#
loop_
_entity.id
_entity.type
_entity.pdbx_description
1 polymer ?
#
loop_
_entity_poly.entity_id
_entity_poly.type
_entity_poly.pdbx_seq_one_letter_code
_entity_poly.pdbx_strand_id
1 'polypeptide(L)'
;MATKLVSVREYTVRAHQRQIHTRVFNFVCKECGVPTKRETYGPRPLYCEQCRPPQAPKKSLMKPQKAKPRAMTYKSKTDLD
;
A
#
# COMPACT_ATOMS: atom_id res chain seq x y z
N MET A 1 -23.83 12.13 40.50
CA MET A 1 -22.85 11.65 39.50
C MET A 1 -22.30 12.87 38.78
N ALA A 2 -20.99 13.12 38.82
CA ALA A 2 -20.40 14.34 38.27
C ALA A 2 -20.13 14.18 36.76
N THR A 3 -20.92 14.86 35.93
CA THR A 3 -20.71 14.98 34.49
C THR A 3 -19.91 16.25 34.19
N LYS A 4 -18.87 16.14 33.37
CA LYS A 4 -18.11 17.28 32.85
C LYS A 4 -18.17 17.29 31.34
N LEU A 5 -18.39 18.46 30.76
CA LEU A 5 -18.37 18.67 29.31
C LEU A 5 -16.91 18.84 28.86
N VAL A 6 -16.41 17.88 28.11
CA VAL A 6 -15.08 17.93 27.49
C VAL A 6 -15.26 18.38 26.05
N SER A 7 -14.80 19.60 25.73
CA SER A 7 -14.71 20.06 24.35
C SER A 7 -13.55 19.34 23.64
N VAL A 8 -13.86 18.39 22.77
CA VAL A 8 -12.85 17.70 21.94
C VAL A 8 -12.35 18.68 20.89
N ARG A 9 -11.16 19.23 21.09
CA ARG A 9 -10.44 19.96 20.05
C ARG A 9 -9.87 18.93 19.08
N GLU A 10 -10.47 18.83 17.91
CA GLU A 10 -9.97 17.98 16.82
C GLU A 10 -8.49 18.29 16.55
N TYR A 11 -7.62 17.29 16.73
CA TYR A 11 -6.19 17.41 16.44
C TYR A 11 -5.95 16.93 15.01
N THR A 12 -5.56 17.86 14.13
CA THR A 12 -5.09 17.52 12.78
C THR A 12 -3.69 16.92 12.89
N VAL A 13 -3.58 15.61 12.66
CA VAL A 13 -2.29 14.92 12.71
C VAL A 13 -1.45 15.38 11.52
N ARG A 14 -0.19 15.80 11.77
CA ARG A 14 0.76 16.16 10.71
C ARG A 14 0.99 14.96 9.79
N ALA A 15 0.99 15.22 8.48
CA ALA A 15 1.32 14.20 7.49
C ALA A 15 2.70 13.60 7.78
N HIS A 16 2.77 12.27 7.90
CA HIS A 16 4.04 11.57 8.09
C HIS A 16 4.91 11.70 6.83
N GLN A 17 6.18 12.07 7.02
CA GLN A 17 7.18 12.15 5.96
C GLN A 17 8.14 10.97 6.08
N ARG A 18 8.54 10.41 4.93
CA ARG A 18 9.59 9.39 4.84
C ARG A 18 10.64 9.81 3.82
N GLN A 19 11.90 9.55 4.12
CA GLN A 19 12.98 9.73 3.15
C GLN A 19 13.11 8.45 2.32
N ILE A 20 13.12 8.59 0.99
CA ILE A 20 13.33 7.48 0.05
C ILE A 20 14.69 7.66 -0.60
N HIS A 21 15.63 6.74 -0.36
CA HIS A 21 16.92 6.76 -1.04
C HIS A 21 16.75 6.29 -2.49
N THR A 22 17.19 7.11 -3.43
CA THR A 22 17.25 6.78 -4.86
C THR A 22 18.66 6.41 -5.26
N ARG A 23 18.79 5.62 -6.33
CA ARG A 23 20.07 5.32 -6.98
C ARG A 23 19.97 5.63 -8.46
N VAL A 24 21.06 6.13 -9.04
CA VAL A 24 21.19 6.33 -10.48
C VAL A 24 21.72 5.06 -11.11
N PHE A 25 20.97 4.49 -12.05
CA PHE A 25 21.42 3.35 -12.86
C PHE A 25 21.78 3.80 -14.26
N ASN A 26 22.97 3.41 -14.72
CA ASN A 26 23.36 3.47 -16.13
C ASN A 26 23.10 2.09 -16.75
N PHE A 27 22.27 2.04 -17.79
CA PHE A 27 21.89 0.79 -18.44
C PHE A 27 21.55 1.00 -19.91
N VAL A 28 21.57 -0.08 -20.68
CA VAL A 28 21.16 -0.08 -22.08
C VAL A 28 19.70 -0.49 -22.14
N CYS A 29 18.85 0.31 -22.78
CA CYS A 29 17.43 -0.02 -22.90
C CYS A 29 17.24 -1.27 -23.77
N LYS A 30 16.40 -2.21 -23.31
CA LYS A 30 16.13 -3.45 -24.06
C LYS A 30 15.45 -3.24 -25.42
N GLU A 31 14.67 -2.16 -25.57
CA GLU A 31 13.89 -1.91 -26.79
C GLU A 31 14.64 -1.04 -27.80
N CYS A 32 15.18 0.10 -27.37
CA CYS A 32 15.88 1.01 -28.27
C CYS A 32 17.41 0.81 -28.33
N GLY A 33 18.00 0.00 -27.44
CA GLY A 33 19.45 -0.25 -27.41
C GLY A 33 20.30 0.97 -27.02
N VAL A 34 19.68 2.09 -26.65
CA VAL A 34 20.38 3.33 -26.29
C VAL A 34 20.88 3.25 -24.84
N PRO A 35 22.12 3.70 -24.56
CA PRO A 35 22.60 3.87 -23.19
C PRO A 35 21.85 5.01 -22.51
N THR A 36 21.19 4.70 -21.40
CA THR A 36 20.34 5.65 -20.66
C THR A 36 20.68 5.64 -19.17
N LYS A 37 20.44 6.80 -18.53
CA LYS A 37 20.61 7.00 -17.09
C LYS A 37 19.24 7.23 -16.44
N ARG A 38 18.97 6.59 -15.31
CA ARG A 38 17.67 6.72 -14.62
C ARG A 38 17.79 6.63 -13.11
N GLU A 39 17.07 7.51 -12.43
CA GLU A 39 16.90 7.48 -10.97
C GLU A 39 15.72 6.60 -10.59
N THR A 40 15.99 5.59 -9.75
CA THR A 40 14.94 4.73 -9.19
C THR A 40 15.24 4.38 -7.74
N TYR A 41 14.19 4.22 -6.94
CA TYR A 41 14.25 3.71 -5.57
C TYR A 41 14.14 2.18 -5.47
N GLY A 42 13.98 1.49 -6.61
CA GLY A 42 13.74 0.06 -6.69
C GLY A 42 14.83 -0.70 -7.47
N PRO A 43 14.51 -1.87 -8.03
CA PRO A 43 15.45 -2.66 -8.83
C PRO A 43 15.83 -1.94 -10.13
N ARG A 44 16.92 -2.41 -10.76
CA ARG A 44 17.45 -1.84 -12.01
C ARG A 44 16.38 -1.81 -13.11
N PRO A 45 16.12 -0.65 -13.75
CA PRO A 45 15.16 -0.56 -14.85
C PRO A 45 15.62 -1.32 -16.10
N LEU A 46 14.66 -1.87 -16.86
CA LEU A 46 14.90 -2.52 -18.17
C LEU A 46 14.71 -1.59 -19.37
N TYR A 47 13.84 -0.59 -19.23
CA TYR A 47 13.41 0.30 -20.30
C TYR A 47 13.68 1.76 -19.93
N CYS A 48 13.98 2.59 -20.93
CA CYS A 48 14.11 4.03 -20.76
C CYS A 48 12.75 4.67 -20.43
N GLU A 49 12.72 6.00 -20.21
CA GLU A 49 11.48 6.70 -19.88
C GLU A 49 10.44 6.68 -21.02
N GLN A 50 10.89 6.61 -22.27
CA GLN A 50 10.01 6.60 -23.45
C GLN A 50 9.50 5.18 -23.77
N CYS A 51 10.35 4.17 -23.64
CA CYS A 51 10.03 2.76 -23.92
C CYS A 51 9.32 2.04 -22.76
N ARG A 52 9.12 2.70 -21.61
CA ARG A 52 8.47 2.05 -20.48
C ARG A 52 7.00 1.77 -20.85
N PRO A 53 6.50 0.54 -20.67
CA PRO A 53 5.10 0.26 -20.89
C PRO A 53 4.23 1.12 -19.97
N PRO A 54 3.09 1.65 -20.46
CA PRO A 54 2.20 2.48 -19.65
C PRO A 54 1.82 1.71 -18.38
N GLN A 55 1.96 2.37 -17.21
CA GLN A 55 1.55 1.75 -15.96
C GLN A 55 0.07 1.37 -16.07
N ALA A 56 -0.23 0.12 -15.75
CA ALA A 56 -1.62 -0.31 -15.66
C ALA A 56 -2.37 0.66 -14.74
N PRO A 57 -3.61 1.05 -15.10
CA PRO A 57 -4.40 1.93 -14.26
C PRO A 57 -4.43 1.34 -12.87
N LYS A 58 -4.14 2.16 -11.85
CA LYS A 58 -4.24 1.75 -10.45
C LYS A 58 -5.65 1.22 -10.29
N LYS A 59 -5.83 -0.11 -10.24
CA LYS A 59 -7.11 -0.70 -9.87
C LYS A 59 -7.44 -0.02 -8.57
N SER A 60 -8.49 0.79 -8.57
CA SER A 60 -9.00 1.40 -7.35
C SER A 60 -9.00 0.29 -6.34
N LEU A 61 -8.30 0.49 -5.22
CA LEU A 61 -8.23 -0.48 -4.14
C LEU A 61 -9.66 -0.89 -3.86
N MET A 62 -10.12 -2.02 -4.42
CA MET A 62 -11.43 -2.54 -4.12
C MET A 62 -11.36 -2.74 -2.63
N LYS A 63 -12.14 -1.94 -1.90
CA LYS A 63 -12.20 -2.03 -0.44
C LYS A 63 -12.35 -3.52 -0.16
N PRO A 64 -11.43 -4.16 0.60
CA PRO A 64 -11.61 -5.55 0.93
C PRO A 64 -12.99 -5.63 1.57
N GLN A 65 -13.93 -6.29 0.87
CA GLN A 65 -15.24 -6.51 1.45
C GLN A 65 -14.95 -7.32 2.70
N LYS A 66 -15.14 -6.70 3.87
CA LYS A 66 -14.97 -7.37 5.16
C LYS A 66 -15.90 -8.58 5.13
N ALA A 67 -15.36 -9.76 4.85
CA ALA A 67 -16.13 -10.98 4.89
C ALA A 67 -16.66 -11.10 6.32
N LYS A 68 -17.99 -11.24 6.47
CA LYS A 68 -18.58 -11.48 7.78
C LYS A 68 -17.94 -12.76 8.34
N PRO A 69 -17.48 -12.78 9.60
CA PRO A 69 -16.97 -14.00 10.21
C PRO A 69 -18.05 -15.08 10.14
N ARG A 70 -17.67 -16.32 9.82
CA ARG A 70 -18.61 -17.44 9.83
C ARG A 70 -19.08 -17.67 11.27
N ALA A 71 -20.37 -17.95 11.46
CA ALA A 71 -20.91 -18.31 12.76
C ALA A 71 -20.23 -19.59 13.27
N MET A 72 -19.68 -19.54 14.49
CA MET A 72 -19.08 -20.69 15.16
C MET A 72 -20.19 -21.42 15.93
N THR A 73 -20.65 -22.57 15.44
CA THR A 73 -21.58 -23.44 16.17
C THR A 73 -20.78 -24.31 17.14
N TYR A 74 -20.84 -23.98 18.43
CA TYR A 74 -20.30 -24.81 19.50
C TYR A 74 -21.26 -25.98 19.78
N LYS A 75 -20.76 -27.21 19.72
CA LYS A 75 -21.49 -28.41 20.17
C LYS A 75 -20.86 -28.88 21.49
N SER A 76 -21.46 -28.54 22.62
CA SER A 76 -21.13 -29.16 23.90
C SER A 76 -21.73 -30.56 23.96
N LYS A 77 -20.87 -31.59 24.16
CA LYS A 77 -21.30 -32.93 24.56
C LYS A 77 -21.39 -32.97 26.08
N THR A 78 -22.43 -32.37 26.63
CA THR A 78 -22.78 -32.54 28.04
C THR A 78 -24.19 -33.06 28.08
N ASP A 79 -24.31 -34.39 28.07
CA ASP A 79 -25.51 -35.08 28.52
C ASP A 79 -25.54 -34.88 30.06
N LEU A 80 -26.56 -34.17 30.54
CA LEU A 80 -26.84 -34.04 31.97
C LEU A 80 -27.67 -35.28 32.34
N ASP A 81 -27.04 -36.25 33.00
CA ASP A 81 -27.71 -37.34 33.72
C ASP A 81 -28.50 -36.81 34.94
#